data_AF-A0A1F4U3S8-F1
#
_entry.id   AF-A0A1F4U3S8-F1
#
_cell.length_a   1.000
_cell.length_b   1.000
_cell.length_c   1.000
_cell.angle_alpha   90.00
_cell.angle_beta   90.00
_cell.angle_gamma   90.00
#
_symmetry.space_group_name_H-M   'P 1'
#
loop_
_entity.id
_entity.type
_entity.pdbx_description
1 polymer ?
#
loop_
_entity_poly.entity_id
_entity_poly.type
_entity_poly.pdbx_seq_one_letter_code
_entity_poly.pdbx_strand_id
1 'polypeptide(L)'
;MNCPDIQERIIDIVLGEASEEEKRFIVEHLETCPVCRQDYALINACIELCTYQEEETCSCHFQTAYWDEFVVSIHQQIRHEKPRKPFPFAVVLPIAAGAAMAIIFGYFVLIRPASQQTAQRDDAQYFQYDPYDELNDLSPEEKERFIQMINQYFGQ
;
A
#
# COMPACT_ATOMS: atom_id res chain seq x y z
N MET A 1 37.06 -45.59 -5.08
CA MET A 1 36.70 -44.15 -5.01
C MET A 1 37.88 -43.33 -5.46
N ASN A 2 37.62 -42.22 -6.16
CA ASN A 2 38.67 -41.28 -6.53
C ASN A 2 38.91 -40.30 -5.38
N CYS A 3 40.08 -39.64 -5.35
CA CYS A 3 40.41 -38.68 -4.30
C CYS A 3 39.34 -37.59 -4.07
N PRO A 4 38.71 -37.00 -5.11
CA PRO A 4 37.65 -36.00 -4.92
C PRO A 4 36.45 -36.54 -4.14
N ASP A 5 35.99 -37.76 -4.46
CA ASP A 5 34.85 -38.40 -3.79
C ASP A 5 35.14 -38.62 -2.30
N ILE A 6 36.40 -38.96 -1.98
CA ILE A 6 36.85 -39.17 -0.61
C ILE A 6 36.93 -37.84 0.13
N GLN A 7 37.50 -36.80 -0.50
CA GLN A 7 37.64 -35.47 0.10
C GLN A 7 36.28 -34.86 0.50
N GLU A 8 35.24 -35.04 -0.33
CA GLU A 8 33.89 -34.59 0.01
C GLU A 8 33.31 -35.35 1.22
N ARG A 9 33.60 -36.64 1.33
CA ARG A 9 33.03 -37.55 2.34
C ARG A 9 33.84 -37.68 3.63
N ILE A 10 35.05 -37.14 3.68
CA ILE A 10 35.87 -37.14 4.89
C ILE A 10 35.13 -36.43 6.05
N ILE A 11 34.41 -35.35 5.75
CA ILE A 11 33.66 -34.58 6.76
C ILE A 11 32.58 -35.45 7.42
N ASP A 12 31.83 -36.21 6.62
CA ASP A 12 30.78 -37.11 7.11
C ASP A 12 31.32 -38.16 8.08
N ILE A 13 32.56 -38.62 7.87
CA ILE A 13 33.21 -39.55 8.82
C ILE A 13 33.55 -38.85 10.12
N VAL A 14 34.14 -37.66 10.08
CA VAL A 14 34.58 -36.97 11.31
C VAL A 14 33.39 -36.51 12.13
N LEU A 15 32.26 -36.17 11.49
CA LEU A 15 31.00 -35.85 12.17
C LEU A 15 30.21 -37.10 12.63
N GLY A 16 30.63 -38.30 12.25
CA GLY A 16 29.95 -39.55 12.61
C GLY A 16 28.65 -39.81 11.82
N GLU A 17 28.44 -39.10 10.72
CA GLU A 17 27.25 -39.18 9.86
C GLU A 17 27.40 -40.21 8.72
N ALA A 18 28.62 -40.66 8.43
CA ALA A 18 28.89 -41.69 7.43
C ALA A 18 28.36 -43.07 7.85
N SER A 19 27.82 -43.82 6.89
CA SER A 19 27.42 -45.21 7.10
C SER A 19 28.64 -46.13 7.31
N GLU A 20 28.44 -47.31 7.93
CA GLU A 20 29.53 -48.26 8.19
C GLU A 20 30.17 -48.81 6.89
N GLU A 21 29.39 -48.91 5.81
CA GLU A 21 29.92 -49.30 4.49
C GLU A 21 30.83 -48.20 3.92
N GLU A 22 30.40 -46.94 3.98
CA GLU A 22 31.18 -45.79 3.49
C GLU A 22 32.48 -45.59 4.30
N LYS A 23 32.42 -45.73 5.62
CA LYS A 23 33.59 -45.68 6.50
C LYS A 23 34.65 -46.69 6.06
N ARG A 24 34.26 -47.93 5.76
CA ARG A 24 35.21 -48.97 5.32
C ARG A 24 35.92 -48.58 4.03
N PHE A 25 35.18 -48.11 3.02
CA PHE A 25 35.77 -47.72 1.74
C PHE A 25 36.72 -46.52 1.87
N ILE A 26 36.37 -45.56 2.72
CA ILE A 26 37.20 -44.38 2.93
C ILE A 26 38.46 -44.74 3.72
N VAL A 27 38.36 -45.55 4.78
CA VAL A 27 39.54 -46.03 5.53
C VAL A 27 40.51 -46.79 4.63
N GLU A 28 40.02 -47.68 3.76
CA GLU A 28 40.85 -48.38 2.78
C GLU A 28 41.58 -47.41 1.84
N HIS A 29 40.92 -46.33 1.41
CA HIS A 29 41.55 -45.29 0.61
C HIS A 29 42.60 -44.49 1.40
N LEU A 30 42.33 -44.15 2.66
CA LEU A 30 43.28 -43.42 3.52
C LEU A 30 44.55 -44.23 3.81
N GLU A 31 44.47 -45.56 3.81
CA GLU A 31 45.64 -46.44 3.94
C GLU A 31 46.57 -46.39 2.73
N THR A 32 46.05 -46.08 1.54
CA THR A 32 46.80 -46.10 0.29
C THR A 32 47.16 -44.71 -0.23
N CYS A 33 46.34 -43.69 0.05
CA CYS A 33 46.52 -42.33 -0.45
C CYS A 33 47.07 -41.38 0.64
N PRO A 34 48.31 -40.86 0.50
CA PRO A 34 48.90 -39.95 1.48
C PRO A 34 48.23 -38.56 1.49
N VAL A 35 47.69 -38.11 0.36
CA VAL A 35 47.02 -36.80 0.24
C VAL A 35 45.73 -36.79 1.06
N CYS A 36 44.82 -37.73 0.80
CA CYS A 36 43.57 -37.83 1.56
C CYS A 36 43.79 -38.12 3.04
N ARG A 37 44.88 -38.84 3.39
CA ARG A 37 45.28 -39.03 4.80
C ARG A 37 45.65 -37.71 5.48
N GLN A 38 46.38 -36.84 4.79
CA GLN A 38 46.73 -35.53 5.32
C GLN A 38 45.48 -34.65 5.51
N ASP A 39 44.55 -34.67 4.55
CA ASP A 39 43.29 -33.93 4.63
C ASP A 39 42.44 -34.42 5.82
N TYR A 40 42.32 -35.74 5.99
CA TYR A 40 41.62 -36.34 7.13
C TYR A 40 42.24 -35.90 8.46
N ALA A 41 43.57 -35.95 8.59
CA ALA A 41 44.26 -35.53 9.81
C ALA A 41 44.06 -34.04 10.11
N LEU A 42 44.08 -33.18 9.08
CA LEU A 42 43.83 -31.74 9.22
C LEU A 42 42.41 -31.47 9.71
N ILE A 43 41.41 -32.07 9.08
CA ILE A 43 40.01 -31.89 9.43
C ILE A 43 39.73 -32.39 10.85
N ASN A 44 40.28 -33.55 11.20
CA ASN A 44 40.15 -34.09 12.55
C ASN A 44 40.79 -33.17 13.60
N ALA A 45 41.99 -32.63 13.34
CA ALA A 45 42.64 -31.68 14.24
C ALA A 45 41.84 -30.36 14.37
N CYS A 46 41.22 -29.87 13.29
CA CYS A 46 40.34 -28.70 13.35
C CYS A 46 39.12 -28.97 14.23
N ILE A 47 38.50 -30.15 14.10
CA ILE A 47 37.35 -30.52 14.91
C ILE A 47 37.75 -30.67 16.38
N GLU A 48 38.88 -31.33 16.67
CA GLU A 48 39.43 -31.41 18.03
C GLU A 48 39.68 -30.03 18.64
N LEU A 49 40.26 -29.08 17.90
CA LEU A 49 40.45 -27.70 18.40
C LEU A 49 39.12 -26.99 18.70
N CYS A 50 38.09 -27.25 17.89
CA CYS A 50 36.76 -26.66 18.07
C CYS A 50 35.98 -27.34 19.21
N THR A 51 36.17 -28.63 19.45
CA THR A 51 35.47 -29.40 20.50
C THR A 51 36.18 -29.36 21.85
N TYR A 52 37.50 -29.14 21.88
CA TYR A 52 38.29 -29.02 23.11
C TYR A 52 38.01 -27.73 23.91
N GLN A 53 36.99 -26.96 23.54
CA GLN A 53 36.50 -25.82 24.32
C GLN A 53 35.36 -26.16 25.29
N GLU A 54 35.03 -27.44 25.50
CA GLU A 54 34.22 -27.89 26.63
C GLU A 54 35.12 -28.19 27.83
N GLU A 55 35.44 -27.14 28.60
CA GLU A 55 35.59 -27.14 30.08
C GLU A 55 36.21 -25.86 30.65
N GLU A 56 36.23 -24.74 29.92
CA GLU A 56 36.08 -23.45 30.62
C GLU A 56 34.63 -23.33 31.06
N THR A 57 34.30 -24.11 32.09
CA THR A 57 33.28 -23.76 33.06
C THR A 57 33.67 -22.40 33.63
N CYS A 58 33.34 -21.33 32.91
CA CYS A 58 33.16 -20.05 33.55
C CYS A 58 32.11 -20.31 34.62
N SER A 59 32.57 -20.38 35.86
CA SER A 59 31.75 -20.39 37.08
C SER A 59 30.96 -19.09 37.25
N CYS A 60 30.89 -18.26 36.21
CA CYS A 60 29.82 -17.32 36.05
C CYS A 60 28.53 -18.12 35.86
N HIS A 61 27.81 -18.30 36.98
CA HIS A 61 26.40 -18.63 37.01
C HIS A 61 25.73 -18.14 35.73
N PHE A 62 25.46 -19.07 34.81
CA PHE A 62 24.63 -18.78 33.67
C PHE A 62 23.23 -18.56 34.26
N GLN A 63 23.00 -17.33 34.71
CA GLN A 63 21.75 -16.93 35.30
C GLN A 63 20.73 -17.13 34.19
N THR A 64 19.72 -17.96 34.44
CA THR A 64 18.56 -18.09 33.55
C THR A 64 17.95 -16.73 33.19
N ALA A 65 18.15 -15.72 34.05
CA ALA A 65 17.83 -14.32 33.81
C ALA A 65 18.61 -13.66 32.65
N TYR A 66 19.79 -14.15 32.24
CA TYR A 66 20.54 -13.58 31.11
C TYR A 66 19.73 -13.65 29.82
N TRP A 67 19.05 -14.78 29.56
CA TRP A 67 18.19 -14.90 28.39
C TRP A 67 16.98 -13.96 28.48
N ASP A 68 16.38 -13.84 29.67
CA ASP A 68 15.25 -12.94 29.87
C ASP A 68 15.66 -11.47 29.70
N GLU A 69 16.81 -11.05 30.24
CA GLU A 69 17.34 -9.69 30.11
C GLU A 69 17.87 -9.40 28.69
N PHE A 70 18.51 -10.37 28.05
CA PHE A 70 18.99 -10.25 26.67
C PHE A 70 17.81 -10.09 25.71
N VAL A 71 16.77 -10.92 25.84
CA VAL A 71 15.56 -10.81 25.01
C VAL A 71 14.88 -9.47 25.21
N VAL A 72 14.76 -8.99 26.45
CA VAL A 72 14.17 -7.68 26.75
C VAL A 72 15.00 -6.53 26.17
N SER A 73 16.33 -6.55 26.33
CA SER A 73 17.21 -5.50 25.83
C SER A 73 17.22 -5.42 24.29
N ILE A 74 17.28 -6.56 23.61
CA ILE A 74 17.17 -6.64 22.15
C ILE A 74 15.78 -6.17 21.68
N HIS A 75 14.70 -6.57 22.35
CA HIS A 75 13.35 -6.09 22.02
C HIS A 75 13.21 -4.57 22.18
N GLN A 76 13.82 -3.99 23.22
CA GLN A 76 13.83 -2.55 23.43
C GLN A 76 14.63 -1.82 22.34
N GLN A 77 15.80 -2.35 21.97
CA GLN A 77 16.62 -1.80 20.90
C GLN A 77 15.91 -1.86 19.55
N ILE A 78 15.31 -3.00 19.18
CA ILE A 78 14.52 -3.15 17.94
C ILE A 78 13.31 -2.21 17.95
N ARG A 79 12.68 -1.96 19.10
CA ARG A 79 11.57 -0.99 19.21
C ARG A 79 12.02 0.45 19.01
N HIS A 80 13.21 0.81 19.48
CA HIS A 80 13.78 2.14 19.28
C HIS A 80 14.29 2.33 17.85
N GLU A 81 14.82 1.28 17.23
CA GLU A 81 15.34 1.33 15.87
C GLU A 81 14.28 1.12 14.79
N LYS A 82 13.09 0.59 15.09
CA LYS A 82 12.00 0.53 14.11
C LYS A 82 11.58 1.97 13.78
N PRO A 83 11.92 2.50 12.58
CA PRO A 83 11.36 3.77 12.17
C PRO A 83 9.85 3.60 12.16
N ARG A 84 9.12 4.46 12.89
CA ARG A 84 7.67 4.53 12.77
C ARG A 84 7.38 4.80 11.30
N LYS A 85 6.93 3.77 10.57
CA LYS A 85 6.60 3.92 9.15
C LYS A 85 5.59 5.07 9.07
N PRO A 86 5.92 6.19 8.40
CA PRO A 86 4.94 7.25 8.23
C PRO A 86 3.76 6.64 7.51
N PHE A 87 2.55 6.92 8.01
CA PHE A 87 1.34 6.47 7.33
C PHE A 87 1.40 6.96 5.88
N PRO A 88 1.17 6.11 4.86
CA PRO A 88 1.44 6.45 3.46
C PRO A 88 0.35 7.37 2.89
N PHE A 89 0.23 8.58 3.44
CA PHE A 89 -0.74 9.59 3.03
C PHE A 89 -0.64 9.89 1.53
N ALA A 90 0.58 9.89 0.97
CA ALA A 90 0.81 10.10 -0.46
C ALA A 90 0.11 9.07 -1.37
N VAL A 91 -0.19 7.87 -0.87
CA VAL A 91 -0.87 6.81 -1.63
C VAL A 91 -2.36 6.72 -1.25
N VAL A 92 -2.67 6.83 0.03
CA VAL A 92 -4.06 6.69 0.54
C VAL A 92 -4.93 7.87 0.11
N LEU A 93 -4.41 9.10 0.14
CA LEU A 93 -5.18 10.30 -0.19
C LEU A 93 -5.68 10.34 -1.65
N PRO A 94 -4.85 10.08 -2.68
CA PRO A 94 -5.32 10.07 -4.06
C PRO A 94 -6.30 8.92 -4.36
N ILE A 95 -6.11 7.75 -3.74
CA ILE A 95 -7.04 6.62 -3.89
C ILE A 95 -8.42 6.97 -3.30
N ALA A 96 -8.44 7.52 -2.08
CA ALA A 96 -9.68 7.94 -1.43
C ALA A 96 -10.39 9.06 -2.21
N ALA A 97 -9.64 10.05 -2.71
CA ALA A 97 -10.18 11.13 -3.53
C ALA A 97 -10.76 10.60 -4.87
N GLY A 98 -10.06 9.67 -5.53
CA GLY A 98 -10.52 9.04 -6.76
C GLY A 98 -11.80 8.23 -6.55
N ALA A 99 -11.86 7.44 -5.49
CA ALA A 99 -13.07 6.68 -5.12
C ALA A 99 -14.26 7.61 -4.84
N ALA A 100 -14.06 8.71 -4.10
CA ALA A 100 -15.11 9.68 -3.83
C ALA A 100 -15.62 10.33 -5.12
N MET A 101 -14.73 10.75 -6.02
CA MET A 101 -15.11 11.32 -7.32
C MET A 101 -15.88 10.33 -8.20
N ALA A 102 -15.46 9.06 -8.24
CA ALA A 102 -16.15 8.01 -8.98
C ALA A 102 -17.56 7.75 -8.43
N ILE A 103 -17.74 7.78 -7.10
CA ILE A 103 -19.05 7.64 -6.46
C ILE A 103 -19.94 8.84 -6.79
N ILE A 104 -19.43 10.07 -6.69
CA ILE A 104 -20.17 11.29 -7.03
C ILE A 104 -20.59 11.25 -8.50
N PHE A 105 -19.67 10.95 -9.41
CA PHE A 105 -19.96 10.88 -10.84
C PHE A 105 -20.96 9.75 -11.16
N GLY A 106 -20.76 8.57 -10.56
CA GLY A 106 -21.68 7.45 -10.67
C GLY A 106 -23.09 7.79 -10.16
N TYR A 107 -23.19 8.52 -9.05
CA TYR A 107 -24.46 9.03 -8.54
C TYR A 107 -25.15 9.94 -9.57
N PHE A 108 -24.45 10.93 -10.13
CA PHE A 108 -25.04 11.85 -11.12
C PHE A 108 -25.44 11.16 -12.44
N VAL A 109 -24.70 10.13 -12.86
CA VAL A 109 -24.99 9.41 -14.11
C VAL A 109 -26.11 8.39 -13.94
N LEU A 110 -26.08 7.60 -12.86
CA LEU A 110 -27.02 6.49 -12.65
C LEU A 110 -28.31 6.94 -11.95
N ILE A 111 -28.18 7.86 -11.01
CA ILE A 111 -29.29 8.48 -10.28
C ILE A 111 -29.44 9.88 -10.86
N ARG A 112 -29.78 9.98 -12.15
CA ARG A 112 -30.23 11.27 -12.70
C ARG A 112 -31.43 11.71 -11.88
N PRO A 113 -31.37 12.79 -11.07
CA PRO A 113 -32.60 13.39 -10.60
C PRO A 113 -33.36 13.78 -11.86
N ALA A 114 -34.56 13.21 -12.05
CA ALA A 114 -35.41 13.57 -13.16
C ALA A 114 -35.49 15.10 -13.18
N SER A 115 -35.00 15.72 -14.26
CA SER A 115 -35.06 17.17 -14.44
C SER A 115 -36.52 17.55 -14.63
N GLN A 116 -37.27 17.65 -13.55
CA GLN A 116 -38.68 18.04 -13.54
C GLN A 116 -38.88 19.53 -13.89
N GLN A 117 -37.84 20.24 -14.33
CA GLN A 117 -37.90 21.70 -14.56
C GLN A 117 -37.47 22.17 -15.95
N THR A 118 -37.10 21.30 -16.90
CA THR A 118 -36.82 21.75 -18.28
C THR A 118 -38.02 21.65 -19.23
N ALA A 119 -39.19 21.26 -18.71
CA ALA A 119 -40.46 21.23 -19.46
C ALA A 119 -41.54 22.15 -18.86
N GLN A 120 -41.20 22.99 -17.87
CA GLN A 120 -42.01 24.18 -17.65
C GLN A 120 -41.55 25.17 -18.72
N ARG A 121 -42.27 25.16 -19.84
CA ARG A 121 -42.29 26.27 -20.78
C ARG A 121 -42.60 27.49 -19.92
N ASP A 122 -41.58 28.31 -19.64
CA ASP A 122 -41.82 29.70 -19.28
C ASP A 122 -42.55 30.28 -20.49
N ASP A 123 -43.87 30.18 -20.47
CA ASP A 123 -44.72 31.07 -21.22
C ASP A 123 -44.41 32.43 -20.62
N ALA A 124 -43.36 33.08 -21.14
CA ALA A 124 -43.11 34.47 -20.88
C ALA A 124 -44.44 35.15 -21.20
N GLN A 125 -45.14 35.59 -20.16
CA GLN A 125 -46.21 36.57 -20.28
C GLN A 125 -45.53 37.79 -20.89
N TYR A 126 -45.46 37.83 -22.22
CA TYR A 126 -45.35 39.09 -22.92
C TYR A 126 -46.58 39.86 -22.45
N PHE A 127 -46.37 40.82 -21.55
CA PHE A 127 -47.28 41.93 -21.41
C PHE A 127 -47.42 42.50 -22.82
N GLN A 128 -48.50 42.12 -23.50
CA GLN A 128 -48.92 42.75 -24.73
C GLN A 128 -49.35 44.15 -24.31
N TYR A 129 -48.39 45.07 -24.26
CA TYR A 129 -48.67 46.48 -24.06
C TYR A 129 -49.50 46.92 -25.27
N ASP A 130 -50.81 46.99 -25.07
CA ASP A 130 -51.71 47.62 -26.01
C ASP A 130 -51.69 49.12 -25.70
N PRO A 131 -51.05 49.96 -26.53
CA PRO A 131 -51.00 51.41 -26.29
C PRO A 131 -52.39 52.07 -26.29
N TYR A 132 -53.46 51.34 -26.64
CA TYR A 132 -54.83 51.82 -26.57
C TYR A 132 -55.55 51.46 -25.27
N ASP A 133 -54.93 50.71 -24.34
CA ASP A 133 -55.57 50.39 -23.06
C ASP A 133 -55.65 51.64 -22.15
N GLU A 134 -54.67 52.54 -22.24
CA GLU A 134 -54.68 53.84 -21.54
C GLU A 134 -55.85 54.73 -21.98
N LEU A 135 -56.37 54.54 -23.20
CA LEU A 135 -57.58 55.22 -23.67
C LEU A 135 -58.84 54.67 -23.02
N ASN A 136 -58.87 53.40 -22.62
CA ASN A 136 -60.03 52.81 -21.97
C ASN A 136 -60.23 53.36 -20.55
N ASP A 137 -59.13 53.71 -19.87
CA ASP A 137 -59.12 54.27 -18.51
C ASP A 137 -59.58 55.74 -18.42
N LEU A 138 -59.71 56.44 -19.55
CA LEU A 138 -60.20 57.83 -19.56
C LEU A 138 -61.68 57.91 -19.19
N SER A 139 -62.03 58.89 -18.36
CA SER A 139 -63.43 59.21 -18.09
C SER A 139 -64.12 59.73 -19.37
N PRO A 140 -65.47 59.65 -19.46
CA PRO A 140 -66.20 60.06 -20.66
C PRO A 140 -65.89 61.51 -21.09
N GLU A 141 -65.71 62.41 -20.12
CA GLU A 141 -65.40 63.82 -20.37
C GLU A 141 -63.98 64.01 -20.95
N GLU A 142 -63.02 63.19 -20.51
CA GLU A 142 -61.64 63.24 -21.00
C GLU A 142 -61.52 62.67 -22.42
N LYS A 143 -62.30 61.64 -22.74
CA LYS A 143 -62.40 61.09 -24.11
C LYS A 143 -62.90 62.14 -25.09
N GLU A 144 -63.93 62.90 -24.74
CA GLU A 144 -64.44 63.98 -25.60
C GLU A 144 -63.40 65.08 -25.83
N ARG A 145 -62.64 65.47 -24.79
CA ARG A 145 -61.54 66.44 -24.93
C ARG A 145 -60.43 65.92 -25.83
N PHE A 146 -60.06 64.64 -25.70
CA PHE A 146 -59.06 64.02 -26.56
C PHE A 146 -59.50 64.01 -28.03
N ILE A 147 -60.76 63.68 -28.29
CA ILE A 147 -61.34 63.72 -29.66
C ILE A 147 -61.34 65.15 -30.21
N GLN A 148 -61.71 66.15 -29.41
CA GLN A 148 -61.66 67.55 -29.83
C GLN A 148 -60.23 68.00 -30.18
N MET A 149 -59.25 67.61 -29.36
CA MET A 149 -57.84 67.93 -29.57
C MET A 149 -57.29 67.27 -30.85
N ILE A 150 -57.62 66.00 -31.12
CA ILE A 150 -57.24 65.33 -32.38
C ILE A 150 -57.87 66.05 -33.58
N ASN A 151 -59.17 66.35 -33.53
CA ASN A 151 -59.86 67.04 -34.63
C ASN A 151 -59.29 68.44 -34.89
N GLN A 152 -58.82 69.14 -33.87
CA GLN A 152 -58.15 70.43 -34.02
C GLN A 152 -56.77 70.31 -34.67
N TYR A 153 -56.01 69.26 -34.34
CA TYR A 153 -54.64 69.08 -34.84
C TYR A 153 -54.57 68.43 -36.24
N PHE A 154 -55.51 67.56 -36.56
CA PHE A 154 -55.49 66.75 -37.79
C PHE A 154 -56.68 67.01 -38.74
N GLY A 155 -57.64 67.86 -38.36
CA GLY A 155 -58.84 68.15 -39.14
C GLY A 155 -58.72 69.32 -40.14
N GLN A 156 -57.51 69.63 -40.64
CA GLN A 156 -57.31 70.50 -41.81
C GLN A 156 -57.04 69.68 -43.07
#